data_AF-A0A8T4RBV9-F1
#
_entry.id   AF-A0A8T4RBV9-F1
#
_cell.length_a   1.000
_cell.length_b   1.000
_cell.length_c   1.000
_cell.angle_alpha   90.00
_cell.angle_beta   90.00
_cell.angle_gamma   90.00
#
_symmetry.space_group_name_H-M   'P 1'
#
loop_
_entity.id
_entity.type
_entity.pdbx_description
1 polymer ?
#
loop_
_entity_poly.entity_id
_entity_poly.type
_entity_poly.pdbx_seq_one_letter_code
_entity_poly.pdbx_strand_id
1 'polypeptide(L)'
;MGDAAYGGFVVILVLSLSIAGASAIIRFSEGRHECSQNKDCASASYCGSDFKCHEFPTRLESVNNWFIPALIVGACVIVGAVIIRNKPVVQN
;
A
#
# COMPACT_ATOMS: atom_id res chain seq x y z
N MET A 1 48.26 -15.79 -9.15
CA MET A 1 47.13 -16.70 -9.43
C MET A 1 46.20 -16.90 -8.23
N GLY A 2 46.63 -16.66 -6.98
CA GLY A 2 45.77 -16.83 -5.79
C GLY A 2 44.69 -15.76 -5.61
N ASP A 3 44.96 -14.51 -5.99
CA ASP A 3 44.06 -13.38 -5.67
C ASP A 3 42.76 -13.40 -6.49
N ALA A 4 42.84 -13.79 -7.77
CA ALA A 4 41.68 -13.93 -8.64
C ALA A 4 40.77 -15.10 -8.23
N ALA A 5 41.37 -16.21 -7.77
CA ALA A 5 40.64 -17.38 -7.29
C ALA A 5 39.92 -17.09 -5.96
N TYR A 6 40.57 -16.36 -5.05
CA TYR A 6 39.97 -15.93 -3.80
C TYR A 6 38.83 -14.94 -4.02
N GLY A 7 39.01 -13.96 -4.92
CA GLY A 7 37.95 -13.03 -5.30
C GLY A 7 36.72 -13.73 -5.88
N GLY A 8 36.93 -14.68 -6.79
CA GLY A 8 35.82 -15.48 -7.36
C GLY A 8 35.08 -16.30 -6.31
N PHE A 9 35.80 -16.94 -5.38
CA PHE A 9 35.20 -17.72 -4.29
C PHE A 9 34.33 -16.85 -3.37
N VAL A 10 34.81 -15.67 -2.97
CA VAL A 10 34.05 -14.75 -2.11
C VAL A 10 32.76 -14.30 -2.80
N VAL A 11 32.81 -13.97 -4.09
CA VAL A 11 31.62 -13.55 -4.85
C VAL A 11 30.57 -14.66 -4.89
N ILE A 12 30.96 -15.90 -5.20
CA ILE A 12 30.05 -17.05 -5.24
C ILE A 12 29.44 -17.33 -3.86
N LEU A 13 30.24 -17.21 -2.80
CA LEU A 13 29.78 -17.42 -1.43
C LEU A 13 28.74 -16.37 -1.02
N VAL A 14 28.99 -15.10 -1.32
CA VAL A 14 28.02 -14.01 -1.03
C VAL A 14 26.73 -14.19 -1.82
N LEU A 15 26.82 -14.55 -3.11
CA LEU A 15 25.65 -14.82 -3.95
C LEU A 15 24.82 -15.99 -3.43
N SER A 16 25.48 -17.11 -3.11
CA SER A 16 24.78 -18.31 -2.60
C SER A 16 24.12 -18.05 -1.24
N LEU A 17 24.78 -17.32 -0.33
CA LEU A 17 24.22 -16.94 0.95
C LEU A 17 23.03 -15.98 0.81
N SER A 18 23.08 -15.05 -0.14
CA SER A 18 21.99 -14.11 -0.42
C SER A 18 20.73 -14.84 -0.93
N ILE A 19 20.90 -15.80 -1.84
CA ILE A 19 19.79 -16.63 -2.37
C ILE A 19 19.22 -17.51 -1.26
N ALA A 20 20.09 -18.17 -0.47
CA ALA A 20 19.68 -18.99 0.66
C ALA A 20 18.88 -18.17 1.69
N GLY A 21 19.38 -16.97 2.05
CA GLY A 21 18.69 -16.05 2.96
C GLY A 21 17.32 -15.60 2.45
N ALA A 22 17.22 -15.21 1.18
CA ALA A 22 15.94 -14.82 0.58
C ALA A 22 14.92 -15.96 0.62
N SER A 23 15.34 -17.19 0.29
CA SER A 23 14.46 -18.36 0.31
C SER A 23 13.97 -18.74 1.72
N ALA A 24 14.80 -18.56 2.75
CA ALA A 24 14.41 -18.81 4.14
C ALA A 24 13.34 -17.83 4.64
N ILE A 25 13.45 -16.55 4.26
CA ILE A 25 12.47 -15.51 4.64
C ILE A 25 11.11 -15.79 4.01
N ILE A 26 11.07 -16.17 2.72
CA ILE A 26 9.81 -16.47 2.02
C ILE A 26 9.11 -17.67 2.69
N ARG A 27 9.85 -18.75 2.98
CA ARG A 27 9.28 -19.94 3.65
C ARG A 27 8.80 -19.67 5.08
N PHE A 28 9.45 -18.76 5.80
CA PHE A 28 9.01 -18.35 7.13
C PHE A 28 7.76 -17.45 7.07
N SER A 29 7.59 -16.68 6.00
CA SER A 29 6.38 -15.90 5.75
C SER A 29 5.18 -16.80 5.43
N GLU A 30 5.36 -17.77 4.53
CA GLU A 30 4.30 -18.70 4.11
C GLU A 30 3.70 -19.49 5.29
N GLY A 31 4.52 -19.86 6.29
CA GLY A 31 4.05 -20.56 7.49
C GLY A 31 3.12 -19.73 8.40
N ARG A 32 2.95 -18.43 8.12
CA ARG A 32 2.05 -17.53 8.86
C ARG A 32 0.83 -17.08 8.04
N HIS A 33 0.69 -17.56 6.81
CA HIS A 33 -0.47 -17.22 5.98
C HIS A 33 -1.66 -18.09 6.40
N GLU A 34 -2.72 -17.45 6.90
CA GLU A 34 -3.99 -18.12 7.24
C GLU A 34 -4.87 -18.31 6.00
N CYS A 35 -4.72 -17.44 4.99
CA CYS A 35 -5.46 -17.49 3.74
C CYS A 35 -4.63 -16.98 2.54
N SER A 36 -4.93 -17.47 1.34
CA SER A 36 -4.40 -16.97 0.06
C SER A 36 -5.50 -16.33 -0.79
N GLN A 37 -6.73 -16.80 -0.62
CA GLN A 37 -7.91 -16.36 -1.34
C GLN A 37 -9.12 -16.31 -0.39
N ASN A 38 -10.13 -15.51 -0.74
CA ASN A 38 -11.32 -15.34 0.09
C ASN A 38 -12.06 -16.65 0.39
N LYS A 39 -11.92 -17.66 -0.48
CA LYS A 39 -12.54 -18.99 -0.30
C LYS A 39 -11.90 -19.83 0.80
N ASP A 40 -10.70 -19.45 1.26
CA ASP A 40 -10.01 -20.14 2.36
C ASP A 40 -10.54 -19.67 3.73
N CYS A 41 -11.30 -18.58 3.77
CA CYS A 41 -11.90 -18.01 4.98
C CYS A 41 -13.37 -18.45 5.18
N ALA A 42 -13.88 -18.30 6.40
CA ALA A 42 -15.30 -18.53 6.70
C ALA A 42 -16.22 -17.64 5.85
N SER A 43 -17.47 -18.06 5.64
CA SER A 43 -18.41 -17.40 4.71
C SER A 43 -18.71 -15.92 5.02
N ALA A 44 -18.43 -15.46 6.25
CA ALA A 44 -18.59 -14.07 6.69
C ALA A 44 -17.25 -13.32 6.82
N SER A 45 -16.19 -13.80 6.18
CA SER A 45 -14.85 -13.22 6.24
C SER A 45 -14.20 -13.11 4.86
N TYR A 46 -13.22 -12.22 4.71
CA TYR A 46 -12.39 -12.05 3.52
C TYR A 46 -10.91 -12.21 3.85
N CYS A 47 -10.09 -12.55 2.85
CA CYS A 47 -8.66 -12.63 3.01
C CYS A 47 -8.02 -11.23 2.87
N GLY A 48 -7.38 -10.77 3.93
CA GLY A 48 -6.65 -9.50 3.95
C GLY A 48 -5.31 -9.59 3.23
N SER A 49 -4.74 -8.42 2.89
CA SER A 49 -3.40 -8.33 2.31
C SER A 49 -2.28 -8.77 3.27
N ASP A 50 -2.60 -8.93 4.56
CA ASP A 50 -1.77 -9.50 5.60
C ASP A 50 -1.88 -11.03 5.68
N PHE A 51 -2.57 -11.66 4.72
CA PHE A 51 -2.82 -13.10 4.64
C PHE A 51 -3.58 -13.66 5.85
N LYS A 52 -4.45 -12.83 6.44
CA LYS A 52 -5.34 -13.19 7.56
C LYS A 52 -6.80 -13.05 7.17
N CYS A 53 -7.66 -13.84 7.81
CA CYS A 53 -9.11 -13.73 7.61
C CYS A 53 -9.69 -12.60 8.47
N HIS A 54 -10.36 -11.64 7.84
CA HIS A 54 -11.05 -10.53 8.49
C HIS A 54 -12.55 -10.67 8.31
N GLU A 55 -13.35 -10.37 9.33
CA GLU A 55 -14.82 -10.39 9.20
C GLU A 55 -15.32 -9.23 8.34
N PHE A 56 -16.37 -9.48 7.54
CA PHE A 56 -17.05 -8.40 6.84
C PHE A 56 -17.71 -7.46 7.85
N PRO A 57 -17.53 -6.12 7.73
CA PRO A 57 -18.17 -5.18 8.63
C PRO A 57 -19.70 -5.29 8.49
N THR A 58 -20.39 -5.62 9.58
CA THR A 58 -21.84 -5.90 9.59
C THR A 58 -22.72 -4.66 9.54
N ARG A 59 -22.16 -3.45 9.61
CA ARG A 59 -22.91 -2.21 9.47
C ARG A 59 -22.00 -1.03 9.13
N LEU A 60 -22.12 -0.50 7.92
CA LEU A 60 -21.66 0.84 7.59
C LEU A 60 -22.84 1.81 7.75
N GLU A 61 -23.28 2.08 8.98
CA GLU A 61 -23.98 3.35 9.23
C GLU A 61 -22.91 4.45 9.31
N SER A 62 -22.27 4.75 8.18
CA SER A 62 -21.51 5.98 8.06
C SER A 62 -22.54 7.09 7.86
N VAL A 63 -22.97 7.67 8.98
CA VAL A 63 -23.67 8.95 9.01
C VAL A 63 -22.65 10.07 8.72
N ASN A 64 -21.83 9.90 7.68
CA ASN A 64 -20.90 10.94 7.27
C ASN A 64 -21.71 12.01 6.56
N ASN A 65 -22.02 13.07 7.31
CA ASN A 65 -22.67 14.24 6.76
C ASN A 65 -21.69 15.03 5.88
N TRP A 66 -21.61 14.66 4.60
CA TRP A 66 -20.75 15.29 3.60
C TRP A 66 -21.17 16.74 3.26
N PHE A 67 -22.25 17.24 3.85
CA PHE A 67 -22.72 18.60 3.66
C PHE A 67 -21.67 19.63 4.09
N ILE A 68 -21.04 19.43 5.24
CA ILE A 68 -20.02 20.36 5.77
C ILE A 68 -18.78 20.43 4.86
N PRO A 69 -18.12 19.30 4.50
CA PRO A 69 -16.98 19.37 3.58
C PRO A 69 -17.37 19.91 2.20
N ALA A 70 -18.56 19.58 1.67
CA ALA A 70 -19.04 20.14 0.41
C ALA A 70 -19.24 21.67 0.47
N LEU A 71 -19.76 22.19 1.59
CA LEU A 71 -19.96 23.62 1.81
C LEU A 71 -18.62 24.38 1.89
N ILE A 72 -17.61 23.80 2.53
CA ILE A 72 -16.26 24.38 2.60
C ILE A 72 -15.65 24.47 1.20
N VAL A 73 -15.71 23.38 0.41
CA VAL A 73 -15.20 23.38 -0.97
C VAL A 73 -15.94 24.42 -1.83
N GLY A 74 -17.26 24.49 -1.72
CA GLY A 74 -18.08 25.49 -2.43
C GLY A 74 -17.69 26.93 -2.08
N ALA A 75 -17.50 27.22 -0.79
CA ALA A 75 -17.07 28.54 -0.33
C ALA A 75 -15.69 28.93 -0.89
N CYS A 76 -14.73 28.01 -0.90
CA CYS A 76 -13.40 28.25 -1.47
C CYS A 76 -13.46 28.59 -2.97
N VAL A 77 -14.31 27.90 -3.73
CA VAL A 77 -14.49 28.18 -5.17
C VAL A 77 -15.07 29.57 -5.40
N ILE A 78 -16.08 29.97 -4.63
CA ILE A 78 -16.71 31.31 -4.73
C ILE A 78 -15.68 32.40 -4.40
N VAL A 79 -14.95 32.26 -3.29
CA VAL A 79 -13.93 33.22 -2.88
C VAL A 79 -12.81 33.32 -3.92
N GLY A 80 -12.33 32.18 -4.43
CA GLY A 80 -11.33 32.14 -5.50
C GLY A 80 -11.80 32.87 -6.76
N ALA A 81 -13.05 32.64 -7.19
CA ALA A 81 -13.64 33.30 -8.35
C ALA A 81 -13.74 34.82 -8.18
N VAL A 82 -14.10 35.31 -6.99
CA VAL A 82 -14.17 36.75 -6.68
C VAL A 82 -12.78 37.39 -6.70
N ILE A 83 -11.77 36.72 -6.14
CA ILE A 83 -10.39 37.20 -6.15
C ILE A 83 -9.87 37.32 -7.59
N ILE A 84 -10.12 36.32 -8.45
CA ILE A 84 -9.69 36.33 -9.84
C ILE A 84 -10.42 37.42 -10.63
N ARG A 85 -11.73 37.58 -10.42
CA ARG A 85 -12.55 38.59 -11.11
C ARG A 85 -12.06 40.03 -10.88
N ASN A 86 -11.42 40.30 -9.75
CA ASN A 86 -10.92 41.63 -9.39
C ASN A 86 -9.47 41.88 -9.78
N LYS A 87 -8.80 40.94 -10.47
CA LYS A 87 -7.49 41.18 -11.07
C LYS A 87 -7.66 41.66 -12.52
N PRO A 88 -6.99 42.75 -12.96
CA PRO A 88 -6.91 43.05 -14.37
C PRO A 88 -6.25 41.85 -15.05
N VAL A 89 -6.91 41.29 -16.06
CA VAL A 89 -6.31 40.25 -16.91
C VAL A 89 -5.04 40.87 -17.49
N VAL A 90 -3.87 40.46 -16.98
CA VAL A 90 -2.61 40.76 -17.64
C VAL A 90 -2.63 39.91 -18.91
N GLN A 91 -3.16 40.50 -19.98
CA GLN A 91 -3.05 39.94 -21.33
C GLN A 91 -1.60 40.13 -21.74
N ASN A 92 -0.85 39.02 -21.68
CA ASN A 92 0.47 38.91 -22.28
C ASN A 92 0.30 38.43 -23.72
#